data_AF-A0A354H402-F1
#
_entry.id   AF-A0A354H402-F1
#
_cell.length_a   1.000
_cell.length_b   1.000
_cell.length_c   1.000
_cell.angle_alpha   90.00
_cell.angle_beta   90.00
_cell.angle_gamma   90.00
#
_symmetry.space_group_name_H-M   'P 1'
#
loop_
_entity.id
_entity.type
_entity.pdbx_description
1 polymer ?
#
loop_
_entity_poly.entity_id
_entity_poly.type
_entity_poly.pdbx_seq_one_letter_code
_entity_poly.pdbx_strand_id
1 'polypeptide(L)'
;MSLIGRELYETFIKGYTIKQWSCDPRELPAEVITRLPVRTTSNDIYYDDDYQGMPIGGYTPIFEKLLKNIPVELKTDFLEKRDYWRSIAKTLVYTGPIDCYFNYRYGELRWRSCRFET
;
A
#
# COMPACT_ATOMS: atom_id res chain seq x y z
N MET A 1 6.92 2.68 28.27
CA MET A 1 7.69 1.41 28.32
C MET A 1 8.18 1.08 26.93
N SER A 2 9.43 0.65 26.75
CA SER A 2 9.95 0.19 25.46
C SER A 2 9.42 -1.21 25.13
N LEU A 3 8.85 -1.40 23.93
CA LEU A 3 8.17 -2.65 23.53
C LEU A 3 9.09 -3.89 23.46
N ILE A 4 10.34 -3.74 23.00
CA ILE A 4 11.26 -4.87 22.74
C ILE A 4 12.70 -4.66 23.25
N GLY A 5 12.98 -3.53 23.90
CA GLY A 5 14.35 -3.16 24.27
C GLY A 5 15.25 -2.79 23.08
N ARG A 6 16.48 -2.36 23.38
CA ARG A 6 17.41 -1.79 22.38
C ARG A 6 18.02 -2.84 21.46
N GLU A 7 18.46 -3.96 22.02
CA GLU A 7 19.15 -5.02 21.29
C GLU A 7 18.29 -5.61 20.17
N LEU A 8 17.04 -5.98 20.49
CA LEU A 8 16.09 -6.49 19.49
C LEU A 8 15.71 -5.43 18.46
N TYR A 9 15.57 -4.16 18.87
CA TYR A 9 15.32 -3.06 17.95
C TYR A 9 16.47 -2.88 16.94
N GLU A 10 17.72 -2.85 17.41
CA GLU A 10 18.89 -2.68 16.54
C GLU A 10 19.09 -3.87 15.61
N THR A 11 18.79 -5.08 16.08
CA THR A 11 18.93 -6.33 15.33
C THR A 11 17.86 -6.50 14.24
N PHE A 12 16.57 -6.31 14.57
CA PHE A 12 15.47 -6.69 13.68
C PHE A 12 14.76 -5.51 13.01
N ILE A 13 14.74 -4.33 13.64
CA ILE A 13 13.89 -3.21 13.19
C ILE A 13 14.70 -2.11 12.51
N LYS A 14 15.78 -1.62 13.13
CA LYS A 14 16.48 -0.41 12.70
C LYS A 14 16.96 -0.49 11.25
N GLY A 15 17.73 -1.53 10.93
CA GLY A 15 18.31 -1.71 9.59
C GLY A 15 17.24 -1.89 8.51
N TYR A 16 16.23 -2.71 8.78
CA TYR A 16 15.11 -2.93 7.85
C TYR A 16 14.31 -1.65 7.60
N THR A 17 14.01 -0.90 8.67
CA THR A 17 13.24 0.36 8.58
C THR A 17 13.99 1.41 7.78
N ILE A 18 15.30 1.59 8.01
CA ILE A 18 16.14 2.50 7.23
C ILE A 18 16.17 2.08 5.76
N LYS A 19 16.36 0.79 5.48
CA LYS A 19 16.35 0.28 4.10
C LYS A 19 14.99 0.49 3.41
N GLN A 20 13.89 0.27 4.12
CA GLN A 20 12.56 0.52 3.59
C GLN A 20 12.38 2.01 3.31
N TRP A 21 12.52 2.85 4.32
CA TRP A 21 12.04 4.23 4.31
C TRP A 21 13.08 5.27 3.91
N SER A 22 14.34 4.87 3.75
CA SER A 22 15.47 5.75 3.42
C SER A 22 15.60 6.97 4.36
N CYS A 23 15.16 6.84 5.61
CA CYS A 23 15.26 7.86 6.65
C CYS A 23 15.48 7.22 8.02
N ASP A 24 15.84 8.05 9.01
CA ASP A 24 16.00 7.60 10.39
C ASP A 24 14.63 7.20 10.98
N PRO A 25 14.50 6.06 11.67
CA PRO A 25 13.23 5.65 12.27
C PRO A 25 12.62 6.68 13.24
N ARG A 26 13.42 7.62 13.77
CA ARG A 26 12.94 8.73 14.60
C ARG A 26 12.16 9.80 13.83
N GLU A 27 12.30 9.84 12.51
CA GLU A 27 11.58 10.75 11.61
C GLU A 27 10.25 10.15 11.13
N LEU A 28 10.00 8.87 11.45
CA LEU A 28 8.78 8.17 11.09
C LEU A 28 7.73 8.26 12.21
N PRO A 29 6.44 8.33 11.88
CA PRO A 29 5.38 8.15 12.86
C PRO A 29 5.51 6.79 13.57
N ALA A 30 5.23 6.76 14.87
CA ALA A 30 5.34 5.54 15.69
C ALA A 30 4.54 4.35 15.12
N GLU A 31 3.41 4.66 14.48
CA GLU A 31 2.49 3.70 13.83
C GLU A 31 3.18 2.81 12.79
N VAL A 32 4.21 3.32 12.11
CA VAL A 32 4.98 2.56 11.10
C VAL A 32 5.67 1.35 11.73
N ILE A 33 6.06 1.46 13.00
CA ILE A 33 6.82 0.44 13.74
C ILE A 33 5.88 -0.44 14.57
N THR A 34 4.80 0.11 15.13
CA THR A 34 3.88 -0.63 16.02
C THR A 34 3.06 -1.71 15.32
N ARG A 35 3.12 -1.80 13.98
CA ARG A 35 2.46 -2.86 13.20
C ARG A 35 3.02 -4.27 13.46
N LEU A 36 4.20 -4.38 14.07
CA LEU A 36 4.82 -5.68 14.40
C LEU A 36 4.51 -6.03 15.86
N PRO A 37 3.58 -6.97 16.12
CA PRO A 37 3.25 -7.36 17.48
C PRO A 37 4.42 -8.10 18.13
N VAL A 38 4.65 -7.82 19.41
CA VAL A 38 5.57 -8.59 20.24
C VAL A 38 4.79 -9.72 20.88
N ARG A 39 5.15 -10.96 20.57
CA ARG A 39 4.50 -12.14 21.12
C ARG A 39 5.41 -12.86 22.10
N THR A 40 4.85 -13.30 23.22
CA THR A 40 5.51 -14.17 24.19
C THR A 40 5.08 -15.64 24.02
N THR A 41 4.33 -15.93 22.97
CA THR A 41 3.91 -17.28 22.58
C THR A 41 4.84 -17.82 21.50
N SER A 42 4.81 -19.13 21.26
CA SER A 42 5.53 -19.76 20.15
C SER A 42 4.78 -19.67 18.81
N ASN A 43 3.77 -18.80 18.70
CA ASN A 43 2.99 -18.61 17.47
C ASN A 43 3.77 -17.69 16.51
N ASP A 44 4.30 -18.28 15.45
CA ASP A 44 5.07 -17.62 14.39
C ASP A 44 4.22 -17.21 13.17
N ILE A 45 2.90 -17.39 13.20
CA ILE A 45 1.99 -16.97 12.12
C ILE A 45 2.01 -15.44 11.99
N TYR A 46 2.29 -14.92 10.80
CA TYR A 46 2.51 -13.47 10.61
C TYR A 46 1.28 -12.59 10.92
N TYR A 47 0.07 -13.10 10.71
CA TYR A 47 -1.20 -12.40 10.97
C TYR A 47 -2.02 -13.13 12.04
N ASP A 48 -2.77 -12.37 12.85
CA ASP A 48 -3.68 -12.90 13.88
C ASP A 48 -5.13 -13.02 13.38
N ASP A 49 -5.38 -12.83 12.07
CA ASP A 49 -6.71 -12.90 11.47
C ASP A 49 -7.26 -14.34 11.41
N ASP A 50 -8.57 -14.49 11.63
CA ASP A 50 -9.28 -15.79 11.59
C ASP A 50 -9.24 -16.46 10.20
N TYR A 51 -9.22 -15.65 9.14
CA TYR A 51 -9.27 -16.11 7.75
C TYR A 51 -7.98 -15.73 7.02
N GLN A 52 -7.15 -16.73 6.75
CA GLN A 52 -5.90 -16.56 6.03
C GLN A 52 -5.86 -17.53 4.84
N GLY A 53 -5.46 -17.02 3.69
CA GLY A 53 -5.37 -17.85 2.49
C GLY A 53 -4.95 -17.07 1.25
N MET A 54 -4.46 -17.82 0.28
CA MET A 54 -4.19 -17.32 -1.06
C MET A 54 -5.25 -17.87 -2.00
N PRO A 55 -5.77 -17.06 -2.94
CA PRO A 55 -6.73 -17.55 -3.90
C PRO A 55 -6.12 -18.60 -4.81
N ILE A 56 -6.80 -19.73 -4.94
CA ILE A 56 -6.41 -20.80 -5.85
C ILE A 56 -6.47 -20.25 -7.29
N GLY A 57 -5.33 -20.28 -7.98
CA GLY A 57 -5.18 -19.69 -9.32
C GLY A 57 -4.75 -18.22 -9.34
N GLY A 58 -4.44 -17.62 -8.18
CA GLY A 58 -3.96 -16.24 -8.08
C GLY A 58 -5.09 -15.21 -7.95
N TYR A 59 -4.73 -13.92 -7.91
CA TYR A 59 -5.70 -12.83 -7.72
C TYR A 59 -6.44 -12.45 -9.01
N THR A 60 -5.84 -12.64 -10.19
CA THR A 60 -6.46 -12.27 -11.47
C THR A 60 -7.85 -12.89 -11.66
N PRO A 61 -8.08 -14.21 -11.43
CA PRO A 61 -9.40 -14.80 -11.57
C PRO A 61 -10.47 -14.22 -10.63
N ILE A 62 -10.08 -13.63 -9.49
CA ILE A 62 -11.03 -12.92 -8.62
C ILE A 62 -11.52 -11.67 -9.35
N PHE A 63 -10.60 -10.84 -9.85
CA PHE A 63 -10.94 -9.60 -10.53
C PHE A 63 -11.72 -9.84 -11.83
N GLU A 64 -11.40 -10.89 -12.59
CA GLU A 64 -12.17 -11.28 -13.78
C GLU A 64 -13.63 -11.59 -13.45
N LYS A 65 -13.88 -12.25 -12.30
CA LYS A 65 -15.24 -12.54 -11.84
C LYS A 65 -15.95 -11.30 -11.32
N LEU A 66 -15.27 -10.45 -10.55
CA LEU A 66 -15.82 -9.20 -10.00
C LEU A 66 -16.20 -8.20 -11.10
N LEU A 67 -15.39 -8.13 -12.16
CA LEU A 67 -15.56 -7.21 -13.28
C LEU A 67 -16.37 -7.82 -14.44
N LYS A 68 -16.96 -9.00 -14.23
CA LYS A 68 -17.73 -9.69 -15.26
C LYS A 68 -18.93 -8.83 -15.69
N ASN A 69 -19.07 -8.64 -17.00
CA ASN A 69 -20.10 -7.80 -17.63
C ASN A 69 -19.99 -6.29 -17.31
N ILE A 70 -18.84 -5.83 -16.80
CA ILE A 70 -18.54 -4.42 -16.63
C ILE A 70 -17.56 -4.02 -17.74
N PRO A 71 -17.82 -2.96 -18.53
CA PRO A 71 -16.85 -2.46 -19.50
C PRO A 71 -15.57 -1.99 -18.77
N VAL A 72 -14.41 -2.47 -19.20
CA VAL A 72 -13.10 -2.10 -18.64
C VAL A 72 -12.18 -1.65 -19.76
N GLU A 73 -11.61 -0.45 -19.60
CA GLU A 73 -10.57 0.06 -20.48
C GLU A 73 -9.21 0.00 -19.77
N LEU A 74 -8.26 -0.71 -20.38
CA LEU A 74 -6.89 -0.83 -19.89
C LEU A 74 -5.97 0.07 -20.71
N LYS A 75 -4.81 0.45 -20.13
CA LYS A 75 -3.83 1.35 -20.75
C LYS A 75 -4.40 2.73 -21.10
N THR A 76 -5.37 3.19 -20.31
CA THR A 76 -6.02 4.48 -20.48
C THR A 76 -5.77 5.33 -19.24
N ASP A 77 -5.14 6.50 -19.42
CA ASP A 77 -5.03 7.49 -18.35
C ASP A 77 -6.29 8.36 -18.30
N PHE A 78 -6.94 8.39 -17.13
CA PHE A 78 -8.08 9.26 -16.88
C PHE A 78 -7.74 10.74 -16.99
N LEU A 79 -6.56 11.17 -16.52
CA LEU A 79 -6.17 12.57 -16.44
C LEU A 79 -5.93 13.18 -17.83
N GLU A 80 -5.48 12.39 -18.80
CA GLU A 80 -5.30 12.82 -20.20
C GLU A 80 -6.62 13.23 -20.87
N LYS A 81 -7.73 12.56 -20.52
CA LYS A 81 -9.07 12.76 -21.12
C LYS A 81 -10.14 13.06 -20.08
N ARG A 82 -9.78 13.79 -19.04
CA ARG A 82 -10.64 14.02 -17.86
C ARG A 82 -12.02 14.58 -18.22
N ASP A 83 -12.10 15.55 -19.12
CA ASP A 83 -13.36 16.19 -19.49
C ASP A 83 -14.30 15.24 -20.23
N TYR A 84 -13.75 14.38 -21.10
CA TYR A 84 -14.52 13.34 -21.77
C TYR A 84 -15.13 12.37 -20.75
N TRP A 85 -14.31 11.81 -19.86
CA TRP A 85 -14.79 10.85 -18.85
C TRP A 85 -15.85 11.46 -17.92
N ARG A 86 -15.70 12.74 -17.57
CA ARG A 86 -16.69 13.46 -16.75
C ARG A 86 -18.00 13.74 -17.49
N SER A 87 -17.96 13.85 -18.82
CA SER A 87 -19.17 14.09 -19.63
C SER A 87 -20.06 12.85 -19.78
N ILE A 88 -19.46 11.66 -19.73
CA ILE A 88 -20.20 10.40 -19.90
C ILE A 88 -20.63 9.75 -18.58
N ALA A 89 -20.17 10.26 -17.43
CA ALA A 89 -20.44 9.70 -16.12
C ALA A 89 -21.21 10.68 -15.24
N LYS A 90 -22.29 10.20 -14.61
CA LYS A 90 -23.05 10.98 -13.61
C LYS A 90 -22.27 11.18 -12.31
N THR A 91 -21.52 10.16 -11.91
CA THR A 91 -20.71 10.15 -10.69
C THR A 91 -19.35 9.56 -11.01
N LEU A 92 -18.30 10.20 -10.48
CA LEU A 92 -16.93 9.74 -10.66
C LEU A 92 -16.38 9.21 -9.33
N VAL A 93 -15.83 8.00 -9.35
CA VAL A 93 -15.02 7.46 -8.26
C VAL A 93 -13.57 7.44 -8.75
N TYR A 94 -12.71 8.25 -8.13
CA TYR A 94 -11.30 8.37 -8.49
C TYR A 94 -10.43 7.72 -7.43
N THR A 95 -9.62 6.74 -7.82
CA THR A 95 -8.72 5.98 -6.93
C THR A 95 -7.24 6.18 -7.26
N GLY A 96 -6.91 7.19 -8.09
CA GLY A 96 -5.53 7.58 -8.38
C GLY A 96 -4.96 8.54 -7.35
N PRO A 97 -3.70 9.00 -7.53
CA PRO A 97 -3.07 9.93 -6.61
C PRO A 97 -3.78 11.29 -6.60
N ILE A 98 -4.13 11.77 -5.40
CA ILE A 98 -4.94 12.98 -5.22
C ILE A 98 -4.20 14.27 -5.60
N ASP A 99 -2.89 14.32 -5.40
CA ASP A 99 -2.02 15.40 -5.83
C ASP A 99 -2.00 15.54 -7.36
N CYS A 100 -1.87 14.44 -8.10
CA CYS A 100 -1.99 14.43 -9.56
C CYS A 100 -3.35 14.95 -10.03
N TYR A 101 -4.43 14.56 -9.35
CA TYR A 101 -5.80 14.98 -9.70
C TYR A 101 -5.99 16.50 -9.65
N PHE A 102 -5.31 17.18 -8.73
CA PHE A 102 -5.31 18.64 -8.59
C PHE A 102 -4.07 19.30 -9.22
N ASN A 103 -3.41 18.62 -10.17
CA ASN A 103 -2.25 19.13 -10.90
C ASN A 103 -1.14 19.66 -9.98
N TYR A 104 -0.88 18.94 -8.88
CA TYR A 104 0.14 19.27 -7.88
C TYR A 104 0.05 20.70 -7.33
N ARG A 105 -1.15 21.30 -7.31
CA ARG A 105 -1.34 22.71 -6.92
C ARG A 105 -0.85 23.08 -5.52
N TYR A 106 -0.60 22.10 -4.66
CA TYR A 106 -0.06 22.27 -3.31
C TYR A 106 1.28 21.53 -3.12
N GLY A 107 1.95 21.17 -4.22
CA GLY A 107 3.14 20.33 -4.24
C GLY A 107 2.81 18.84 -4.43
N GLU A 108 3.88 18.06 -4.51
CA GLU A 108 3.84 16.60 -4.67
C GLU A 108 3.73 15.91 -3.31
N LEU A 109 2.84 14.93 -3.20
CA LEU A 109 2.81 14.05 -2.03
C LEU A 109 3.97 13.08 -2.10
N ARG A 110 4.61 12.85 -0.95
CA ARG A 110 5.73 11.92 -0.87
C ARG A 110 5.20 10.49 -0.86
N TRP A 111 5.59 9.71 -1.86
CA TRP A 111 5.31 8.29 -1.97
C TRP A 111 6.59 7.48 -1.92
N ARG A 112 6.45 6.20 -1.59
CA ARG A 112 7.52 5.22 -1.72
C ARG A 112 7.27 4.32 -2.92
N SER A 113 8.35 4.03 -3.65
CA SER A 113 8.34 3.10 -4.77
C SER A 113 9.15 1.86 -4.45
N CYS A 114 8.90 0.79 -5.19
CA CYS A 114 9.66 -0.46 -5.16
C CYS A 114 10.09 -0.81 -6.58
N ARG A 115 11.36 -1.16 -6.76
CA ARG A 115 11.88 -1.70 -8.01
C ARG A 115 12.02 -3.21 -7.85
N PHE A 116 11.44 -3.93 -8.81
CA PHE A 116 11.61 -5.37 -8.93
C PHE A 116 12.54 -5.62 -10.11
N GLU A 117 13.55 -6.47 -9.90
CA GLU A 117 14.44 -6.94 -10.95
C GLU A 117 14.11 -8.40 -11.23
N THR A 118 14.11 -8.76 -12.51
CA THR A 118 13.84 -10.10 -13.03
C THR A 118 15.09 -10.67 -13.67
#